data_AF-A0A381TH62-F1
#
_entry.id   AF-A0A381TH62-F1
#
_cell.length_a   1.000
_cell.length_b   1.000
_cell.length_c   1.000
_cell.angle_alpha   90.00
_cell.angle_beta   90.00
_cell.angle_gamma   90.00
#
_symmetry.space_group_name_H-M   'P 1'
#
loop_
_entity.id
_entity.type
_entity.pdbx_description
1 polymer ?
#
loop_
_entity_poly.entity_id
_entity_poly.type
_entity_poly.pdbx_seq_one_letter_code
_entity_poly.pdbx_strand_id
1 'polypeptide(L)'
;VESVFYSYWTNNLDISLDEVMTEIVEGLGWNSEEFISFINLDSTKNSLKLNTEELATRGGFGSPTMFVNEDNMFFGNDRLNLIDELLNQ
;
A
#
# COMPACT_ATOMS: atom_id res chain seq x y z
N VAL A 1 3.12 5.69 3.83
CA VAL A 1 1.79 5.33 3.31
C VAL A 1 0.76 6.39 3.67
N GLU A 2 0.65 6.82 4.93
CA GLU A 2 -0.28 7.88 5.37
C GLU A 2 -0.19 9.17 4.54
N SER A 3 1.01 9.72 4.32
CA SER A 3 1.18 10.94 3.51
C SER A 3 0.70 10.77 2.07
N VAL A 4 0.91 9.61 1.45
CA VAL A 4 0.43 9.31 0.09
C VAL A 4 -1.11 9.23 0.07
N PHE A 5 -1.71 8.55 1.05
CA PHE A 5 -3.17 8.50 1.19
C PHE A 5 -3.76 9.89 1.41
N TYR A 6 -3.18 10.69 2.31
CA TYR A 6 -3.65 12.04 2.59
C TYR A 6 -3.55 12.94 1.35
N SER A 7 -2.41 12.90 0.63
CA SER A 7 -2.23 13.66 -0.60
C SER A 7 -3.27 13.32 -1.66
N TYR A 8 -3.58 12.04 -1.88
CA TYR A 8 -4.55 11.63 -2.88
C TYR A 8 -6.00 11.86 -2.42
N TRP A 9 -6.37 11.35 -1.24
CA TRP A 9 -7.76 11.32 -0.79
C TRP A 9 -8.24 12.58 -0.07
N THR A 10 -7.34 13.40 0.47
CA THR A 10 -7.70 14.66 1.14
C THR A 10 -7.36 15.86 0.27
N ASN A 11 -6.14 15.90 -0.28
CA ASN A 11 -5.67 17.06 -1.04
C ASN A 11 -5.96 16.96 -2.56
N ASN A 12 -6.48 15.82 -3.04
CA ASN A 12 -6.79 15.59 -4.46
C ASN A 12 -5.57 15.81 -5.39
N LEU A 13 -4.39 15.41 -4.92
CA LEU A 13 -3.15 15.46 -5.71
C LEU A 13 -2.99 14.19 -6.55
N ASP A 14 -2.42 14.32 -7.75
CA ASP A 14 -2.13 13.19 -8.63
C ASP A 14 -0.83 12.50 -8.23
N ILE A 15 -0.95 11.43 -7.43
CA ILE A 15 0.19 10.63 -6.96
C ILE A 15 0.80 9.71 -8.04
N SER A 16 0.33 9.79 -9.30
CA SER A 16 1.00 9.13 -10.44
C SER A 16 2.15 9.97 -11.01
N LEU A 17 2.27 11.24 -10.61
CA LEU A 17 3.31 12.16 -11.06
C LEU A 17 4.54 12.10 -10.14
N ASP A 18 5.74 12.01 -10.74
CA ASP A 18 7.01 11.96 -10.00
C ASP A 18 7.23 13.22 -9.14
N GLU A 19 6.77 14.38 -9.58
CA GLU A 19 6.87 15.65 -8.84
C GLU A 19 6.07 15.61 -7.52
N VAL A 20 4.85 15.07 -7.55
CA VAL A 20 4.02 14.92 -6.34
C VAL A 20 4.65 13.91 -5.39
N MET A 21 5.19 12.81 -5.91
CA MET A 21 5.89 11.82 -5.08
C MET A 21 7.16 12.39 -4.47
N THR A 22 7.91 13.19 -5.22
CA THR A 22 9.12 13.89 -4.77
C THR A 22 8.82 14.80 -3.57
N GLU A 23 7.79 15.64 -3.66
CA GLU A 23 7.38 16.51 -2.56
C GLU A 23 6.97 15.72 -1.30
N ILE A 24 6.24 14.61 -1.49
CA ILE A 24 5.82 13.75 -0.37
C ILE A 24 7.03 13.13 0.33
N VAL A 25 8.00 12.58 -0.41
CA VAL A 25 9.16 11.90 0.20
C VAL A 25 10.14 12.90 0.82
N GLU A 26 10.34 14.07 0.22
CA GLU A 26 11.15 15.14 0.81
C GLU A 26 10.51 15.66 2.09
N GLY A 27 9.19 15.81 2.14
CA GLY A 27 8.44 16.16 3.35
C GLY A 27 8.57 15.11 4.48
N LEU A 28 8.91 13.87 4.14
CA LEU A 28 9.24 12.80 5.09
C LEU A 28 10.73 12.77 5.48
N GLY A 29 11.55 13.67 4.94
CA GLY A 29 12.99 13.74 5.16
C GLY A 29 13.81 12.71 4.38
N TRP A 30 13.24 12.12 3.33
CA TRP A 30 13.93 11.16 2.47
C TRP A 30 14.62 11.85 1.29
N ASN A 31 15.64 11.21 0.73
CA ASN A 31 16.25 11.65 -0.51
C ASN A 31 15.35 11.24 -1.70
N SER A 32 14.84 12.22 -2.44
CA SER A 32 13.95 12.01 -3.59
C SER A 32 14.63 11.32 -4.77
N GLU A 33 15.89 11.65 -5.07
CA GLU A 33 16.66 11.01 -6.15
C GLU A 33 16.88 9.52 -5.88
N GLU A 34 17.24 9.16 -4.63
CA GLU A 34 17.38 7.77 -4.21
C GLU A 34 16.03 7.03 -4.27
N PHE A 35 14.95 7.68 -3.84
CA PHE A 35 13.60 7.10 -3.89
C PHE A 35 13.15 6.83 -5.34
N ILE A 36 13.27 7.83 -6.23
CA ILE A 36 12.89 7.70 -7.64
C ILE A 36 13.75 6.64 -8.34
N SER A 37 15.04 6.59 -8.03
CA SER A 37 15.92 5.54 -8.53
C SER A 37 15.46 4.15 -8.06
N PHE A 38 15.12 4.02 -6.77
CA PHE A 38 14.67 2.77 -6.17
C PHE A 38 13.37 2.24 -6.77
N ILE A 39 12.33 3.08 -6.93
CA ILE A 39 11.04 2.63 -7.49
C ILE A 39 11.15 2.25 -8.97
N ASN A 40 12.18 2.75 -9.67
CA ASN A 40 12.42 2.44 -11.07
C ASN A 40 13.19 1.15 -11.32
N LEU A 41 13.85 0.58 -10.29
CA LEU A 41 14.56 -0.70 -10.40
C LEU A 41 13.61 -1.82 -10.84
N ASP A 42 14.09 -2.68 -11.74
CA ASP A 42 13.35 -3.86 -12.19
C ASP A 42 13.01 -4.80 -11.03
N SER A 43 13.92 -4.93 -10.05
CA SER A 43 13.68 -5.72 -8.84
C SER A 43 12.51 -5.19 -8.03
N THR A 44 12.43 -3.86 -7.82
CA THR A 44 11.33 -3.21 -7.09
C THR A 44 10.01 -3.42 -7.80
N LYS A 45 9.98 -3.23 -9.14
CA LYS A 45 8.78 -3.47 -9.96
C LYS A 45 8.37 -4.95 -9.93
N ASN A 46 9.33 -5.86 -9.93
CA ASN A 46 9.07 -7.29 -9.83
C ASN A 46 8.52 -7.67 -8.45
N SER A 47 9.06 -7.12 -7.36
CA SER A 47 8.52 -7.32 -6.01
C SER A 47 7.07 -6.85 -5.90
N LEU A 48 6.72 -5.70 -6.50
CA LEU A 48 5.33 -5.22 -6.53
C LEU A 48 4.39 -6.19 -7.27
N LYS A 49 4.83 -6.75 -8.41
CA LYS A 49 4.07 -7.76 -9.15
C LYS A 49 3.88 -9.03 -8.33
N LEU A 50 4.95 -9.57 -7.76
CA LEU A 50 4.91 -10.79 -6.95
C LEU A 50 4.00 -10.64 -5.74
N ASN A 51 4.01 -9.49 -5.06
CA ASN A 51 3.09 -9.22 -3.95
C ASN A 51 1.62 -9.20 -4.42
N THR A 52 1.36 -8.68 -5.63
CA THR A 52 0.01 -8.67 -6.21
C THR A 52 -0.45 -10.07 -6.60
N GLU A 53 0.46 -10.88 -7.18
CA GLU A 53 0.20 -12.26 -7.56
C GLU A 53 -0.01 -13.16 -6.33
N GLU A 54 0.71 -12.91 -5.24
CA GLU A 54 0.54 -13.63 -3.97
C GLU A 54 -0.87 -13.41 -3.40
N LEU A 55 -1.34 -12.15 -3.36
CA LEU A 55 -2.70 -11.82 -2.93
C LEU A 55 -3.75 -12.53 -3.80
N ALA A 56 -3.59 -12.46 -5.12
CA ALA A 56 -4.51 -13.10 -6.06
C ALA A 56 -4.52 -14.63 -5.89
N THR A 57 -3.34 -15.24 -5.71
CA THR A 57 -3.19 -16.69 -5.47
C THR A 57 -3.89 -17.12 -4.18
N ARG A 58 -3.88 -16.27 -3.16
CA ARG A 58 -4.59 -16.49 -1.89
C ARG A 58 -6.10 -16.19 -1.96
N GLY A 59 -6.63 -15.84 -3.13
CA GLY A 59 -8.05 -15.58 -3.34
C GLY A 59 -8.48 -14.13 -3.07
N GLY A 60 -7.53 -13.21 -2.85
CA GLY A 60 -7.83 -11.78 -2.74
C GLY A 60 -8.28 -11.21 -4.08
N PHE A 61 -9.31 -10.36 -4.05
CA PHE A 61 -9.98 -9.85 -5.25
C PHE A 61 -10.22 -8.33 -5.23
N GLY A 62 -9.75 -7.63 -4.20
CA GLY A 62 -9.95 -6.19 -4.08
C GLY A 62 -9.14 -5.58 -2.94
N SER A 63 -9.31 -4.27 -2.75
CA SER A 63 -8.65 -3.50 -1.68
C SER A 63 -9.67 -2.75 -0.82
N PRO A 64 -9.46 -2.67 0.51
CA PRO A 64 -8.42 -3.40 1.23
C PRO A 64 -8.83 -4.86 1.48
N THR A 65 -7.84 -5.75 1.40
CA THR A 65 -7.92 -7.13 1.87
C THR A 65 -6.89 -7.31 2.98
N MET A 66 -7.32 -7.85 4.12
CA MET A 66 -6.48 -8.12 5.27
C MET A 66 -6.50 -9.62 5.55
N PHE A 67 -5.36 -10.16 5.98
CA PHE A 67 -5.25 -11.52 6.49
C PHE A 67 -4.81 -11.49 7.95
N VAL A 68 -5.52 -12.24 8.80
CA VAL A 68 -5.10 -12.51 10.18
C VAL A 68 -4.65 -13.97 10.25
N ASN A 69 -3.37 -14.18 10.58
CA ASN A 69 -2.69 -15.47 10.38
C ASN A 69 -2.70 -15.87 8.89
N GLU A 70 -2.64 -17.17 8.58
CA GLU A 70 -2.57 -17.66 7.19
C GLU A 70 -3.94 -17.66 6.50
N ASP A 71 -5.00 -18.06 7.21
CA ASP A 71 -6.28 -18.46 6.59
C ASP A 71 -7.43 -17.44 6.73
N ASN A 72 -7.41 -16.54 7.72
CA ASN A 72 -8.55 -15.65 7.95
C ASN A 72 -8.46 -14.40 7.07
N MET A 73 -9.09 -14.47 5.89
CA MET A 73 -9.19 -13.35 4.96
C MET A 73 -10.42 -12.47 5.24
N PHE A 74 -10.21 -11.15 5.28
CA PHE A 74 -11.25 -10.13 5.41
C PHE A 74 -11.13 -9.12 4.27
N PHE A 75 -12.23 -8.83 3.58
CA PHE A 75 -12.27 -7.83 2.51
C PHE A 75 -13.18 -6.66 2.90
N GLY A 76 -12.65 -5.44 2.78
CA GLY A 76 -13.37 -4.19 3.04
C GLY A 76 -13.05 -3.56 4.41
N ASN A 77 -13.08 -2.22 4.44
CA ASN A 77 -12.89 -1.44 5.67
C ASN A 77 -13.97 -1.70 6.73
N ASP A 78 -15.15 -2.16 6.31
CA ASP A 78 -16.29 -2.51 7.18
C ASP A 78 -16.08 -3.83 7.96
N ARG A 79 -14.93 -4.48 7.80
CA ARG A 79 -14.56 -5.73 8.50
C ARG A 79 -13.58 -5.55 9.65
N LEU A 80 -13.10 -4.32 9.91
CA LEU A 80 -12.10 -4.09 10.96
C LEU A 80 -12.56 -4.50 12.37
N ASN A 81 -13.86 -4.33 12.70
CA ASN A 81 -14.39 -4.78 14.00
C ASN A 81 -14.31 -6.31 14.17
N LEU A 82 -14.50 -7.08 13.10
CA LEU A 82 -14.39 -8.55 13.15
C LEU A 82 -12.94 -8.99 13.36
N ILE A 83 -11.99 -8.24 12.80
CA ILE A 83 -10.56 -8.46 13.02
C ILE A 83 -10.20 -8.20 14.49
N ASP A 84 -10.69 -7.10 15.07
CA ASP A 84 -10.46 -6.77 16.48
C ASP A 84 -11.06 -7.83 17.41
N GLU A 85 -12.29 -8.29 17.15
CA GLU A 85 -12.90 -9.40 17.89
C GLU A 85 -12.10 -10.71 17.80
N LEU A 86 -11.49 -11.00 16.65
CA LEU A 86 -10.67 -12.19 16.45
C LEU A 86 -9.34 -12.11 17.21
N LEU A 87 -8.71 -10.94 17.27
CA LEU A 87 -7.41 -10.73 17.92
C LEU A 87 -7.48 -10.69 19.45
N ASN A 88 -8.65 -10.37 20.01
CA ASN A 88 -8.87 -10.27 21.45
C ASN A 88 -9.43 -11.56 22.08
N GLN A 89 -9.44 -12.67 21.35
CA GLN A 89 -9.75 -14.02 21.86
C GLN A 89 -8.49 -14.71 22.40
#